data_AF-A0A0B4D6E8-F1
#
_entry.id   AF-A0A0B4D6E8-F1
#
_cell.length_a   1.000
_cell.length_b   1.000
_cell.length_c   1.000
_cell.angle_alpha   90.00
_cell.angle_beta   90.00
_cell.angle_gamma   90.00
#
_symmetry.space_group_name_H-M   'P 1'
#
loop_
_entity.id
_entity.type
_entity.pdbx_description
1 polymer ?
#
loop_
_entity_poly.entity_id
_entity_poly.type
_entity_poly.pdbx_seq_one_letter_code
_entity_poly.pdbx_strand_id
1 'polypeptide(L)'
;MSGVSSPPMVRRSASGRIPQWAIDEAFGKPGVPEPWRSTAPAPVQRKKARGWHRRRPRPARRSVRFRTTLGIAVVACLYFTPALFDRVVLPLAAPYLPGAKVPPPGYEAAPSPLGTPPVSTGSTAFLLQESPRADQHLVAYDPCRPVHYVVRPDNAPAGGDLLIREAVAAASQASGLKFVYDGPTAEAPSDDRQAFQPDRYGKRWAPVLIAWSTPAETPGLAGDVAGLGGSGYAQAPGQPLVPLVLAAGQVSLDAPDLAAISASRPDGAAEVRAIIMHELGHVLGLGHVNDPTQLMFAENRGVTDYAAGDRAGLALLGSAPCVPQL
;
A
#
# COMPACT_ATOMS: atom_id res chain seq x y z
N MET A 1 -3.12 -32.56 -43.17
CA MET A 1 -4.24 -33.50 -42.94
C MET A 1 -5.31 -32.75 -42.17
N SER A 2 -6.20 -32.10 -42.91
CA SER A 2 -7.26 -31.25 -42.38
C SER A 2 -8.49 -32.12 -42.12
N GLY A 3 -8.83 -32.31 -40.83
CA GLY A 3 -10.02 -33.05 -40.41
C GLY A 3 -11.28 -32.24 -40.69
N VAL A 4 -11.97 -32.61 -41.77
CA VAL A 4 -13.27 -32.06 -42.17
C VAL A 4 -14.34 -32.63 -41.24
N SER A 5 -15.00 -31.76 -40.49
CA SER A 5 -16.21 -32.04 -39.72
C SER A 5 -17.36 -32.46 -40.65
N SER A 6 -17.89 -33.66 -40.44
CA SER A 6 -18.98 -34.26 -41.21
C SER A 6 -20.28 -33.42 -41.17
N PRO A 7 -20.97 -33.20 -42.31
CA PRO A 7 -22.26 -32.52 -42.32
C PRO A 7 -23.41 -33.42 -41.82
N PRO A 8 -24.46 -32.85 -41.21
CA PRO A 8 -25.61 -33.59 -40.68
C PRO A 8 -26.42 -34.32 -41.78
N MET A 9 -27.09 -35.42 -41.41
CA MET A 9 -27.88 -36.26 -42.32
C MET A 9 -29.03 -35.49 -42.99
N VAL A 10 -28.88 -35.14 -44.27
CA VAL A 10 -29.93 -34.53 -45.10
C VAL A 10 -30.70 -35.64 -45.84
N ARG A 11 -32.05 -35.57 -45.85
CA ARG A 11 -32.90 -36.55 -46.56
C ARG A 11 -32.64 -36.49 -48.07
N ARG A 12 -32.44 -37.65 -48.70
CA ARG A 12 -32.20 -37.80 -50.15
C ARG A 12 -33.48 -38.21 -50.88
N SER A 13 -33.67 -37.71 -52.11
CA SER A 13 -34.75 -38.20 -52.97
C SER A 13 -34.37 -39.54 -53.62
N ALA A 14 -35.36 -40.28 -54.14
CA ALA A 14 -35.16 -41.59 -54.77
C ALA A 14 -34.21 -41.59 -55.99
N SER A 15 -33.91 -40.41 -56.57
CA SER A 15 -32.96 -40.26 -57.68
C SER A 15 -31.52 -39.91 -57.23
N GLY A 16 -31.22 -39.94 -55.93
CA GLY A 16 -29.87 -39.75 -55.40
C GLY A 16 -29.33 -38.31 -55.41
N ARG A 17 -30.12 -37.32 -55.87
CA ARG A 17 -29.76 -35.89 -55.82
C ARG A 17 -30.37 -35.23 -54.59
N ILE A 18 -29.64 -34.28 -54.00
CA ILE A 18 -30.11 -33.48 -52.85
C ILE A 18 -30.71 -32.19 -53.40
N PRO A 19 -32.01 -31.91 -53.18
CA PRO A 19 -32.62 -30.65 -53.57
C PRO A 19 -32.01 -29.48 -52.79
N GLN A 20 -31.81 -28.34 -53.46
CA GLN A 20 -31.18 -27.16 -52.86
C GLN A 20 -31.89 -26.67 -51.60
N TRP A 21 -33.23 -26.73 -51.55
CA TRP A 21 -34.01 -26.36 -50.38
C TRP A 21 -33.71 -27.20 -49.12
N ALA A 22 -33.33 -28.48 -49.30
CA ALA A 22 -32.99 -29.36 -48.18
C ALA A 22 -31.59 -29.07 -47.60
N ILE A 23 -30.70 -28.49 -48.42
CA ILE A 23 -29.41 -27.96 -47.97
C ILE A 23 -29.64 -26.67 -47.19
N ASP A 24 -30.47 -25.77 -47.72
CA ASP A 24 -30.74 -24.48 -47.08
C ASP A 24 -31.45 -24.63 -45.72
N GLU A 25 -32.30 -25.65 -45.54
CA GLU A 25 -32.92 -26.01 -44.26
C GLU A 25 -31.90 -26.54 -43.23
N ALA A 26 -30.96 -27.42 -43.64
CA ALA A 26 -29.94 -27.97 -42.75
C ALA A 26 -28.95 -26.91 -42.23
N PHE A 27 -28.77 -25.82 -42.98
CA PHE A 27 -27.96 -24.66 -42.58
C PHE A 27 -28.78 -23.51 -41.99
N GLY A 28 -30.07 -23.74 -41.66
CA GLY A 28 -30.91 -22.79 -40.93
C GLY A 28 -31.26 -21.51 -41.70
N LYS A 29 -31.25 -21.54 -43.04
CA LYS A 29 -31.61 -20.37 -43.86
C LYS A 29 -33.14 -20.29 -44.03
N PRO A 30 -33.78 -19.14 -43.72
CA PRO A 30 -35.22 -18.98 -43.93
C PRO A 30 -35.55 -18.97 -45.43
N GLY A 31 -36.49 -19.82 -45.86
CA GLY A 31 -36.96 -19.91 -47.23
C GLY A 31 -37.69 -18.64 -47.69
N VAL A 32 -37.50 -18.28 -48.96
CA VAL A 32 -38.15 -17.12 -49.59
C VAL A 32 -39.65 -17.42 -49.78
N PRO A 33 -40.60 -16.57 -49.32
CA PRO A 33 -42.01 -16.78 -49.58
C PRO A 33 -42.33 -16.56 -51.07
N GLU A 34 -42.98 -17.53 -51.71
CA GLU A 34 -43.43 -17.42 -53.10
C GLU A 34 -44.64 -16.46 -53.26
N PRO A 35 -44.78 -15.75 -54.41
CA PRO A 35 -45.62 -14.57 -54.51
C PRO A 35 -47.09 -14.83 -54.89
N TRP A 36 -47.53 -16.08 -55.08
CA TRP A 36 -48.80 -16.33 -55.76
C TRP A 36 -49.83 -17.04 -54.88
N ARG A 37 -50.58 -16.26 -54.10
CA ARG A 37 -52.01 -16.48 -53.79
C ARG A 37 -52.62 -15.24 -53.14
N SER A 38 -52.96 -14.27 -54.00
CA SER A 38 -53.95 -13.24 -53.73
C SER A 38 -55.31 -13.72 -54.24
N THR A 39 -56.30 -13.84 -53.35
CA THR A 39 -57.72 -13.81 -53.74
C THR A 39 -58.52 -13.16 -52.63
N ALA A 40 -58.94 -11.92 -52.87
CA ALA A 40 -60.11 -11.33 -52.22
C ALA A 40 -61.38 -12.02 -52.77
N PRO A 41 -62.51 -11.92 -52.05
CA PRO A 41 -63.50 -10.97 -52.53
C PRO A 41 -64.19 -10.16 -51.41
N ALA A 42 -64.54 -8.93 -51.74
CA ALA A 42 -65.63 -8.16 -51.12
C ALA A 42 -66.83 -8.16 -52.10
N PRO A 43 -68.02 -7.58 -51.81
CA PRO A 43 -68.52 -6.93 -50.59
C PRO A 43 -69.98 -7.31 -50.20
N VAL A 44 -70.44 -7.01 -48.98
CA VAL A 44 -71.85 -6.64 -48.73
C VAL A 44 -71.93 -5.62 -47.59
N GLN A 45 -72.39 -4.40 -47.90
CA GLN A 45 -72.83 -3.42 -46.91
C GLN A 45 -74.21 -3.80 -46.37
N ARG A 46 -74.35 -3.87 -45.04
CA ARG A 46 -75.64 -3.78 -44.38
C ARG A 46 -75.52 -2.93 -43.10
N LYS A 47 -76.20 -1.79 -43.13
CA LYS A 47 -76.29 -0.78 -42.06
C LYS A 47 -76.74 -1.43 -40.73
N LYS A 48 -76.02 -1.19 -39.64
CA LYS A 48 -76.56 -1.31 -38.28
C LYS A 48 -76.12 -0.14 -37.39
N ALA A 49 -77.16 0.49 -36.85
CA ALA A 49 -77.31 1.40 -35.73
C ALA A 49 -76.05 1.90 -34.98
N ARG A 50 -76.04 3.23 -34.79
CA ARG A 50 -75.20 3.98 -33.84
C ARG A 50 -75.37 3.44 -32.42
N GLY A 51 -74.35 2.75 -31.91
CA GLY A 51 -74.15 2.49 -30.48
C GLY A 51 -73.00 3.36 -29.97
N TRP A 52 -73.32 4.37 -29.16
CA TRP A 52 -72.34 5.27 -28.54
C TRP A 52 -71.65 4.53 -27.38
N HIS A 53 -70.60 3.76 -27.66
CA HIS A 53 -69.72 3.24 -26.61
C HIS A 53 -68.64 4.28 -26.30
N ARG A 54 -68.84 5.02 -25.20
CA ARG A 54 -67.76 5.74 -24.50
C ARG A 54 -66.64 4.75 -24.16
N ARG A 55 -65.54 4.79 -24.92
CA ARG A 55 -64.29 4.14 -24.52
C ARG A 55 -63.79 4.83 -23.25
N ARG A 56 -63.94 4.17 -22.10
CA ARG A 56 -63.22 4.56 -20.87
C ARG A 56 -61.71 4.45 -21.16
N PRO A 57 -60.90 5.48 -20.87
CA PRO A 57 -59.46 5.37 -21.01
C PRO A 57 -58.95 4.33 -20.00
N ARG A 58 -58.19 3.34 -20.48
CA ARG A 58 -57.44 2.44 -19.60
C ARG A 58 -56.42 3.28 -18.82
N PRO A 59 -56.32 3.16 -17.49
CA PRO A 59 -55.42 4.01 -16.71
C PRO A 59 -53.97 3.67 -17.07
N ALA A 60 -53.17 4.72 -17.29
CA ALA A 60 -51.73 4.68 -17.55
C ALA A 60 -50.96 4.19 -16.30
N ARG A 61 -51.14 2.91 -15.92
CA ARG A 61 -50.54 2.36 -14.69
C ARG A 61 -49.11 1.84 -14.89
N ARG A 62 -48.66 1.69 -16.14
CA ARG A 62 -47.29 1.22 -16.49
C ARG A 62 -46.24 2.34 -16.55
N SER A 63 -46.58 3.54 -17.01
CA SER A 63 -45.61 4.65 -17.11
C SER A 63 -45.26 5.28 -15.76
N VAL A 64 -46.21 5.28 -14.81
CA VAL A 64 -45.98 5.80 -13.45
C VAL A 64 -45.00 4.91 -12.68
N ARG A 65 -45.10 3.58 -12.80
CA ARG A 65 -44.18 2.64 -12.13
C ARG A 65 -42.74 2.74 -12.63
N PHE A 66 -42.54 3.02 -13.92
CA PHE A 66 -41.20 3.21 -14.50
C PHE A 66 -40.60 4.57 -14.10
N ARG A 67 -41.43 5.62 -14.01
CA ARG A 67 -41.00 6.94 -13.54
C ARG A 67 -40.65 6.96 -12.04
N THR A 68 -41.40 6.23 -11.22
CA THR A 68 -41.07 6.11 -9.78
C THR A 68 -39.86 5.23 -9.54
N THR A 69 -39.66 4.12 -10.26
CA THR A 69 -38.42 3.33 -10.15
C THR A 69 -37.20 4.09 -10.64
N LEU A 70 -37.32 4.84 -11.76
CA LEU A 70 -36.24 5.71 -12.24
C LEU A 70 -35.94 6.85 -11.26
N GLY A 71 -36.97 7.49 -10.69
CA GLY A 71 -36.80 8.51 -9.67
C GLY A 71 -36.14 7.99 -8.39
N ILE A 72 -36.54 6.81 -7.91
CA ILE A 72 -35.92 6.15 -6.74
C ILE A 72 -34.47 5.77 -7.07
N ALA A 73 -34.19 5.25 -8.26
CA ALA A 73 -32.83 4.90 -8.67
C ALA A 73 -31.92 6.13 -8.77
N VAL A 74 -32.42 7.27 -9.27
CA VAL A 74 -31.69 8.54 -9.34
C VAL A 74 -31.44 9.10 -7.94
N VAL A 75 -32.44 9.09 -7.06
CA VAL A 75 -32.28 9.54 -5.66
C VAL A 75 -31.31 8.63 -4.91
N ALA A 76 -31.41 7.31 -5.08
CA ALA A 76 -30.45 6.36 -4.51
C ALA A 76 -29.04 6.61 -5.07
N CYS A 77 -28.87 6.78 -6.38
CA CYS A 77 -27.58 7.15 -6.96
C CYS A 77 -27.06 8.48 -6.39
N LEU A 78 -27.86 9.54 -6.32
CA LEU A 78 -27.47 10.84 -5.76
C LEU A 78 -27.18 10.78 -4.25
N TYR A 79 -27.79 9.84 -3.53
CA TYR A 79 -27.58 9.64 -2.09
C TYR A 79 -26.34 8.78 -1.81
N PHE A 80 -26.06 7.78 -2.65
CA PHE A 80 -24.90 6.90 -2.50
C PHE A 80 -23.65 7.44 -3.22
N THR A 81 -23.77 8.35 -4.19
CA THR A 81 -22.62 8.93 -4.92
C THR A 81 -21.68 9.75 -4.04
N PRO A 82 -22.13 10.59 -3.08
CA PRO A 82 -21.22 11.25 -2.15
C PRO A 82 -20.46 10.23 -1.29
N ALA A 83 -21.16 9.23 -0.76
CA ALA A 83 -20.54 8.20 0.07
C ALA A 83 -19.56 7.31 -0.72
N LEU A 84 -19.86 6.98 -1.98
CA LEU A 84 -18.94 6.25 -2.87
C LEU A 84 -17.75 7.12 -3.27
N PHE A 85 -17.99 8.39 -3.58
CA PHE A 85 -16.94 9.33 -3.92
C PHE A 85 -15.97 9.50 -2.75
N ASP A 86 -16.48 9.76 -1.54
CA ASP A 86 -15.67 9.96 -0.33
C ASP A 86 -14.94 8.68 0.11
N ARG A 87 -15.53 7.49 -0.10
CA ARG A 87 -14.92 6.21 0.31
C ARG A 87 -13.99 5.60 -0.73
N VAL A 88 -14.14 5.94 -2.02
CA VAL A 88 -13.43 5.25 -3.10
C VAL A 88 -12.61 6.23 -3.94
N VAL A 89 -13.23 7.30 -4.45
CA VAL A 89 -12.58 8.19 -5.41
C VAL A 89 -11.64 9.18 -4.71
N LEU A 90 -12.11 9.81 -3.64
CA LEU A 90 -11.35 10.82 -2.91
C LEU A 90 -10.07 10.26 -2.27
N PRO A 91 -10.04 9.07 -1.62
CA PRO A 91 -8.80 8.53 -1.06
C PRO A 91 -7.75 8.18 -2.13
N LEU A 92 -8.19 7.81 -3.33
CA LEU A 92 -7.30 7.53 -4.46
C LEU A 92 -6.76 8.82 -5.11
N ALA A 93 -7.58 9.87 -5.17
CA ALA A 93 -7.21 11.13 -5.82
C ALA A 93 -6.49 12.10 -4.85
N ALA A 94 -6.83 12.09 -3.56
CA ALA A 94 -6.35 13.05 -2.56
C ALA A 94 -4.82 13.16 -2.47
N PRO A 95 -4.02 12.07 -2.54
CA PRO A 95 -2.57 12.16 -2.54
C PRO A 95 -1.97 12.94 -3.72
N TYR A 96 -2.73 13.13 -4.81
CA TYR A 96 -2.31 13.83 -6.01
C TYR A 96 -2.76 15.31 -6.04
N LEU A 97 -3.66 15.72 -5.14
CA LEU A 97 -4.20 17.07 -5.10
C LEU A 97 -3.28 18.04 -4.34
N PRO A 98 -3.36 19.35 -4.63
CA PRO A 98 -2.71 20.37 -3.80
C PRO A 98 -3.17 20.28 -2.34
N GLY A 99 -2.23 20.35 -1.40
CA GLY A 99 -2.52 20.23 0.04
C GLY A 99 -2.71 18.80 0.54
N ALA A 100 -2.31 17.78 -0.23
CA ALA A 100 -2.26 16.40 0.21
C ALA A 100 -1.49 16.27 1.54
N LYS A 101 -1.98 15.40 2.43
CA LYS A 101 -1.35 15.12 3.74
C LYS A 101 -0.53 13.83 3.76
N VAL A 102 -0.47 13.14 2.64
CA VAL A 102 0.22 11.87 2.43
C VAL A 102 0.77 11.81 1.01
N PRO A 103 1.83 11.04 0.74
CA PRO A 103 2.36 10.86 -0.60
C PRO A 103 1.44 9.96 -1.47
N PRO A 104 1.59 10.01 -2.80
CA PRO A 104 0.98 9.05 -3.72
C PRO A 104 1.30 7.60 -3.35
N PRO A 105 0.31 6.70 -3.43
CA PRO A 105 0.54 5.29 -3.15
C PRO A 105 1.50 4.68 -4.17
N GLY A 106 2.30 3.72 -3.73
CA GLY A 106 3.21 2.96 -4.58
C GLY A 106 4.49 3.70 -5.00
N TYR A 107 4.75 4.92 -4.51
CA TYR A 107 6.00 5.64 -4.77
C TYR A 107 7.24 4.78 -4.45
N GLU A 108 8.02 4.43 -5.48
CA GLU A 108 9.21 3.57 -5.40
C GLU A 108 8.97 2.14 -4.87
N ALA A 109 7.71 1.68 -4.83
CA ALA A 109 7.38 0.31 -4.48
C ALA A 109 7.79 -0.66 -5.59
N ALA A 110 8.63 -1.64 -5.25
CA ALA A 110 8.87 -2.81 -6.08
C ALA A 110 7.73 -3.84 -5.94
N PRO A 111 7.57 -4.76 -6.91
CA PRO A 111 6.59 -5.84 -6.82
C PRO A 111 6.95 -6.94 -5.79
N SER A 112 8.18 -6.93 -5.28
CA SER A 112 8.71 -7.88 -4.30
C SER A 112 9.74 -7.21 -3.40
N PRO A 113 10.03 -7.76 -2.20
CA PRO A 113 11.05 -7.22 -1.30
C PRO A 113 12.38 -6.96 -2.00
N LEU A 114 13.02 -5.83 -1.70
CA LEU A 114 14.28 -5.39 -2.32
C LEU A 114 15.51 -6.16 -1.81
N GLY A 115 15.36 -6.85 -0.68
CA GLY A 115 16.38 -7.67 -0.08
C GLY A 115 15.78 -8.90 0.57
N THR A 116 16.64 -9.75 1.09
CA THR A 116 16.26 -10.97 1.78
C THR A 116 16.82 -10.89 3.20
N PRO A 117 15.95 -10.91 4.22
CA PRO A 117 16.39 -10.99 5.61
C PRO A 117 17.25 -12.23 5.84
N PRO A 118 18.28 -12.15 6.69
CA PRO A 118 19.05 -13.33 7.10
C PRO A 118 18.14 -14.39 7.73
N VAL A 119 18.50 -15.66 7.57
CA VAL A 119 17.81 -16.75 8.25
C VAL A 119 17.98 -16.58 9.76
N SER A 120 16.86 -16.61 10.50
CA SER A 120 16.90 -16.52 11.95
C SER A 120 17.71 -17.67 12.55
N THR A 121 18.52 -17.35 13.56
CA THR A 121 19.26 -18.32 14.36
C THR A 121 18.38 -19.05 15.38
N GLY A 122 17.09 -18.70 15.47
CA GLY A 122 16.15 -19.23 16.46
C GLY A 122 16.16 -18.49 17.80
N SER A 123 16.96 -17.42 17.94
CA SER A 123 16.93 -16.59 19.15
C SER A 123 15.58 -15.90 19.33
N THR A 124 15.08 -15.87 20.56
CA THR A 124 13.88 -15.13 20.98
C THR A 124 14.22 -13.98 21.92
N ALA A 125 15.50 -13.65 22.08
CA ALA A 125 15.99 -12.57 22.94
C ALA A 125 15.81 -11.19 22.29
N PHE A 126 14.62 -10.91 21.76
CA PHE A 126 14.26 -9.62 21.17
C PHE A 126 12.86 -9.22 21.62
N LEU A 127 12.58 -7.93 21.57
CA LEU A 127 11.24 -7.37 21.75
C LEU A 127 10.94 -6.47 20.55
N LEU A 128 9.68 -6.49 20.10
CA LEU A 128 9.19 -5.52 19.12
C LEU A 128 8.56 -4.34 19.85
N GLN A 129 8.64 -3.15 19.28
CA GLN A 129 7.91 -2.00 19.78
C GLN A 129 6.41 -2.30 19.80
N GLU A 130 5.74 -1.79 20.84
CA GLU A 130 4.31 -1.99 20.99
C GLU A 130 3.55 -1.30 19.85
N SER A 131 2.73 -2.08 19.17
CA SER A 131 1.86 -1.54 18.13
C SER A 131 0.73 -0.73 18.73
N PRO A 132 0.39 0.45 18.16
CA PRO A 132 -0.81 1.18 18.56
C PRO A 132 -2.10 0.47 18.14
N ARG A 133 -2.01 -0.65 17.41
CA ARG A 133 -3.15 -1.49 17.02
C ARG A 133 -3.07 -2.85 17.70
N ALA A 134 -4.07 -3.14 18.53
CA ALA A 134 -4.15 -4.39 19.28
C ALA A 134 -4.19 -5.65 18.39
N ASP A 135 -4.67 -5.54 17.15
CA ASP A 135 -4.78 -6.63 16.17
C ASP A 135 -3.57 -6.76 15.24
N GLN A 136 -2.57 -5.90 15.37
CA GLN A 136 -1.37 -5.91 14.53
C GLN A 136 -0.11 -5.94 15.38
N HIS A 137 0.41 -7.14 15.67
CA HIS A 137 1.61 -7.31 16.50
C HIS A 137 2.94 -6.98 15.79
N LEU A 138 2.95 -6.90 14.45
CA LEU A 138 4.14 -6.56 13.66
C LEU A 138 3.86 -5.27 12.88
N VAL A 139 4.56 -4.20 13.25
CA VAL A 139 4.59 -2.92 12.52
C VAL A 139 6.03 -2.69 12.09
N ALA A 140 6.27 -2.64 10.79
CA ALA A 140 7.61 -2.56 10.22
C ALA A 140 7.63 -1.63 9.00
N TYR A 141 8.83 -1.33 8.51
CA TYR A 141 9.01 -0.69 7.20
C TYR A 141 8.56 -1.64 6.07
N ASP A 142 8.04 -1.09 4.98
CA ASP A 142 7.69 -1.84 3.76
C ASP A 142 8.98 -2.31 3.05
N PRO A 143 9.30 -3.62 3.03
CA PRO A 143 10.55 -4.10 2.44
C PRO A 143 10.55 -4.06 0.91
N CYS A 144 9.41 -3.77 0.27
CA CYS A 144 9.35 -3.48 -1.15
C CYS A 144 9.83 -2.05 -1.50
N ARG A 145 10.21 -1.23 -0.51
CA ARG A 145 10.73 0.12 -0.72
C ARG A 145 12.09 0.30 -0.06
N PRO A 146 12.95 1.16 -0.65
CA PRO A 146 14.16 1.56 0.04
C PRO A 146 13.79 2.39 1.28
N VAL A 147 14.49 2.13 2.39
CA VAL A 147 14.50 3.01 3.56
C VAL A 147 15.47 4.14 3.27
N HIS A 148 14.94 5.27 2.83
CA HIS A 148 15.75 6.47 2.63
C HIS A 148 16.20 7.04 3.97
N TYR A 149 17.42 7.56 4.02
CA TYR A 149 17.92 8.32 5.16
C TYR A 149 18.69 9.57 4.73
N VAL A 150 18.61 10.58 5.57
CA VAL A 150 19.32 11.86 5.44
C VAL A 150 20.10 12.11 6.71
N VAL A 151 21.22 12.82 6.61
CA VAL A 151 22.07 13.14 7.76
C VAL A 151 22.13 14.65 7.94
N ARG A 152 21.84 15.14 9.14
CA ARG A 152 22.12 16.55 9.47
C ARG A 152 23.58 16.66 9.93
N PRO A 153 24.43 17.43 9.23
CA PRO A 153 25.87 17.49 9.53
C PRO A 153 26.21 18.39 10.72
N ASP A 154 25.29 19.24 11.17
CA ASP A 154 25.48 20.13 12.32
C ASP A 154 25.91 19.31 13.55
N ASN A 155 26.87 19.81 14.33
CA ASN A 155 27.44 19.17 15.52
C ASN A 155 28.13 17.81 15.31
N ALA A 156 28.26 17.32 14.07
CA ALA A 156 28.88 16.02 13.83
C ALA A 156 30.32 15.95 14.37
N PRO A 157 30.67 14.94 15.20
CA PRO A 157 32.04 14.71 15.61
C PRO A 157 32.88 14.23 14.42
N ALA A 158 34.21 14.36 14.54
CA ALA A 158 35.14 13.87 13.53
C ALA A 158 34.92 12.36 13.28
N GLY A 159 34.75 11.98 12.01
CA GLY A 159 34.49 10.59 11.62
C GLY A 159 33.05 10.10 11.84
N GLY A 160 32.14 10.95 12.33
CA GLY A 160 30.74 10.58 12.58
C GLY A 160 29.99 10.10 11.32
N ASP A 161 30.33 10.62 10.14
CA ASP A 161 29.77 10.18 8.86
C ASP A 161 30.11 8.73 8.52
N LEU A 162 31.33 8.29 8.85
CA LEU A 162 31.76 6.91 8.70
C LEU A 162 30.98 6.01 9.66
N LEU A 163 30.85 6.40 10.93
CA LEU A 163 30.14 5.62 11.94
C LEU A 163 28.65 5.44 11.57
N ILE A 164 28.00 6.48 11.07
CA ILE A 164 26.61 6.38 10.56
C ILE A 164 26.53 5.40 9.40
N ARG A 165 27.42 5.49 8.41
CA ARG A 165 27.40 4.56 7.26
C ARG A 165 27.62 3.11 7.68
N GLU A 166 28.54 2.86 8.60
CA GLU A 166 28.79 1.52 9.14
C GLU A 166 27.57 0.98 9.90
N ALA A 167 26.95 1.79 10.75
CA ALA A 167 25.75 1.41 11.50
C ALA A 167 24.57 1.12 10.57
N VAL A 168 24.32 1.96 9.56
CA VAL A 168 23.29 1.73 8.54
C VAL A 168 23.58 0.46 7.73
N ALA A 169 24.84 0.20 7.39
CA ALA A 169 25.22 -1.03 6.71
C ALA A 169 24.97 -2.27 7.57
N ALA A 170 25.25 -2.21 8.88
CA ALA A 170 24.94 -3.29 9.82
C ALA A 170 23.43 -3.52 9.95
N ALA A 171 22.63 -2.45 10.06
CA ALA A 171 21.16 -2.53 10.11
C ALA A 171 20.59 -3.12 8.82
N SER A 172 21.10 -2.72 7.65
CA SER A 172 20.72 -3.28 6.35
C SER A 172 21.04 -4.77 6.26
N GLN A 173 22.21 -5.20 6.75
CA GLN A 173 22.60 -6.61 6.73
C GLN A 173 21.74 -7.45 7.68
N ALA A 174 21.46 -6.96 8.90
CA ALA A 174 20.70 -7.69 9.89
C ALA A 174 19.20 -7.81 9.56
N SER A 175 18.63 -6.79 8.91
CA SER A 175 17.21 -6.78 8.53
C SER A 175 16.93 -7.28 7.12
N GLY A 176 17.87 -7.16 6.19
CA GLY A 176 17.63 -7.34 4.76
C GLY A 176 16.98 -6.13 4.07
N LEU A 177 16.58 -5.09 4.82
CA LEU A 177 16.05 -3.84 4.26
C LEU A 177 17.16 -3.10 3.50
N LYS A 178 16.79 -2.44 2.40
CA LYS A 178 17.73 -1.65 1.60
C LYS A 178 17.67 -0.19 2.00
N PHE A 179 18.83 0.37 2.35
CA PHE A 179 18.95 1.77 2.73
C PHE A 179 19.54 2.60 1.60
N VAL A 180 19.05 3.82 1.43
CA VAL A 180 19.54 4.78 0.43
C VAL A 180 19.88 6.09 1.12
N TYR A 181 21.12 6.56 0.96
CA TYR A 181 21.53 7.86 1.47
C TYR A 181 21.13 8.95 0.49
N ASP A 182 20.31 9.89 0.95
CA ASP A 182 19.81 10.99 0.13
C ASP A 182 20.64 12.28 0.25
N GLY A 183 21.74 12.23 1.00
CA GLY A 183 22.59 13.39 1.23
C GLY A 183 22.28 14.12 2.55
N PRO A 184 22.91 15.30 2.74
CA PRO A 184 22.73 16.09 3.94
C PRO A 184 21.35 16.78 3.97
N THR A 185 20.86 17.07 5.18
CA THR A 185 19.65 17.88 5.39
C THR A 185 19.89 18.97 6.44
N ALA A 186 19.07 20.03 6.38
CA ALA A 186 18.98 21.06 7.41
C ALA A 186 17.78 20.84 8.35
N GLU A 187 17.09 19.70 8.25
CA GLU A 187 15.99 19.35 9.17
C GLU A 187 16.54 19.05 10.57
N ALA A 188 16.07 19.80 11.57
CA ALA A 188 16.36 19.55 12.97
C ALA A 188 15.46 18.44 13.54
N PRO A 189 15.92 17.69 14.57
CA PRO A 189 15.08 16.76 15.30
C PRO A 189 13.83 17.44 15.88
N SER A 190 12.70 16.73 15.87
CA SER A 190 11.46 17.22 16.49
C SER A 190 10.59 16.05 16.95
N ASP A 191 9.94 16.21 18.10
CA ASP A 191 8.95 15.24 18.60
C ASP A 191 7.65 15.28 17.77
N ASP A 192 7.33 16.43 17.19
CA ASP A 192 6.16 16.65 16.33
C ASP A 192 6.49 16.49 14.82
N ARG A 193 7.56 15.76 14.50
CA ARG A 193 8.03 15.57 13.12
C ARG A 193 6.93 14.95 12.26
N GLN A 194 6.56 15.67 11.21
CA GLN A 194 5.56 15.19 10.25
C GLN A 194 6.13 14.08 9.36
N ALA A 195 5.38 13.00 9.20
CA ALA A 195 5.77 11.89 8.35
C ALA A 195 5.76 12.23 6.84
N PHE A 196 5.04 13.28 6.43
CA PHE A 196 4.99 13.75 5.05
C PHE A 196 5.39 15.23 4.99
N GLN A 197 6.53 15.52 4.34
CA GLN A 197 7.08 16.87 4.21
C GLN A 197 7.37 17.21 2.74
N PRO A 198 6.34 17.50 1.93
CA PRO A 198 6.48 17.62 0.49
C PRO A 198 7.40 18.77 0.05
N ASP A 199 7.44 19.86 0.79
CA ASP A 199 8.28 21.02 0.47
C ASP A 199 9.77 20.74 0.64
N ARG A 200 10.12 19.74 1.48
CA ARG A 200 11.51 19.36 1.78
C ARG A 200 11.94 18.10 1.04
N TYR A 201 11.12 17.06 1.09
CA TYR A 201 11.48 15.73 0.61
C TYR A 201 10.70 15.28 -0.62
N GLY A 202 9.78 16.11 -1.13
CA GLY A 202 8.94 15.78 -2.28
C GLY A 202 7.77 14.86 -1.92
N LYS A 203 7.12 14.31 -2.95
CA LYS A 203 5.89 13.51 -2.81
C LYS A 203 6.17 12.07 -2.33
N ARG A 204 6.86 11.93 -1.20
CA ARG A 204 7.21 10.66 -0.53
C ARG A 204 7.17 10.83 0.98
N TRP A 205 7.11 9.72 1.71
CA TRP A 205 7.30 9.74 3.16
C TRP A 205 8.67 10.31 3.51
N ALA A 206 8.75 11.07 4.60
CA ALA A 206 10.00 11.66 5.05
C ALA A 206 11.04 10.55 5.30
N PRO A 207 12.29 10.72 4.85
CA PRO A 207 13.36 9.76 5.10
C PRO A 207 13.66 9.66 6.60
N VAL A 208 14.37 8.61 6.99
CA VAL A 208 14.94 8.52 8.34
C VAL A 208 15.91 9.68 8.52
N LEU A 209 15.65 10.54 9.51
CA LEU A 209 16.55 11.62 9.89
C LEU A 209 17.58 11.09 10.88
N ILE A 210 18.87 11.23 10.58
CA ILE A 210 19.95 10.97 11.54
C ILE A 210 20.62 12.31 11.83
N ALA A 211 20.58 12.76 13.08
CA ALA A 211 21.07 14.08 13.47
C ALA A 211 21.94 14.01 14.72
N TRP A 212 23.04 14.76 14.68
CA TRP A 212 23.85 15.07 15.85
C TRP A 212 23.23 16.29 16.55
N SER A 213 22.66 16.05 17.72
CA SER A 213 21.91 17.03 18.50
C SER A 213 22.65 17.37 19.80
N THR A 214 22.01 18.14 20.66
CA THR A 214 22.48 18.46 22.00
C THR A 214 21.29 18.40 22.96
N PRO A 215 21.53 18.26 24.29
CA PRO A 215 20.45 18.38 25.28
C PRO A 215 19.69 19.72 25.23
N ALA A 216 20.27 20.77 24.64
CA ALA A 216 19.60 22.05 24.46
C ALA A 216 18.61 22.05 23.27
N GLU A 217 18.92 21.32 22.19
CA GLU A 217 18.05 21.19 21.01
C GLU A 217 17.04 20.05 21.18
N THR A 218 17.46 18.95 21.80
CA THR A 218 16.62 17.78 22.12
C THR A 218 16.69 17.53 23.62
N PRO A 219 15.79 18.11 24.43
CA PRO A 219 15.80 17.99 25.89
C PRO A 219 15.80 16.54 26.43
N GLY A 220 15.27 15.59 25.66
CA GLY A 220 15.28 14.17 26.01
C GLY A 220 16.68 13.52 26.05
N LEU A 221 17.71 14.18 25.52
CA LEU A 221 19.11 13.73 25.62
C LEU A 221 19.77 14.12 26.94
N ALA A 222 19.12 14.92 27.80
CA ALA A 222 19.71 15.33 29.06
C ALA A 222 19.93 14.15 30.01
N GLY A 223 21.06 14.15 30.72
CA GLY A 223 21.42 13.09 31.67
C GLY A 223 22.25 12.00 31.00
N ASP A 224 21.92 10.74 31.28
CA ASP A 224 22.69 9.57 30.82
C ASP A 224 22.12 8.97 29.51
N VAL A 225 21.62 9.82 28.61
CA VAL A 225 20.98 9.43 27.34
C VAL A 225 21.85 9.81 26.16
N ALA A 226 22.58 8.85 25.60
CA ALA A 226 23.49 9.09 24.47
C ALA A 226 22.78 9.20 23.11
N GLY A 227 21.54 8.73 23.01
CA GLY A 227 20.76 8.74 21.77
C GLY A 227 19.27 8.49 21.99
N LEU A 228 18.48 8.87 20.98
CA LEU A 228 17.04 8.61 20.90
C LEU A 228 16.68 8.19 19.48
N GLY A 229 16.09 7.00 19.35
CA GLY A 229 15.65 6.40 18.10
C GLY A 229 14.17 6.05 18.12
N GLY A 230 13.51 6.21 16.98
CA GLY A 230 12.12 5.78 16.82
C GLY A 230 11.56 6.12 15.46
N SER A 231 10.37 5.60 15.16
CA SER A 231 9.65 5.90 13.92
C SER A 231 8.23 6.36 14.18
N GLY A 232 7.76 7.22 13.27
CA GLY A 232 6.34 7.48 13.14
C GLY A 232 5.63 6.32 12.45
N TYR A 233 4.33 6.48 12.30
CA TYR A 233 3.49 5.50 11.65
C TYR A 233 2.86 6.09 10.38
N ALA A 234 2.73 5.26 9.36
CA ALA A 234 2.01 5.60 8.14
C ALA A 234 0.93 4.54 7.83
N GLN A 235 -0.17 5.00 7.23
CA GLN A 235 -1.26 4.15 6.76
C GLN A 235 -1.81 4.70 5.44
N ALA A 236 -2.19 3.78 4.54
CA ALA A 236 -2.95 4.11 3.34
C ALA A 236 -4.27 4.86 3.68
N PRO A 237 -4.48 6.09 3.17
CA PRO A 237 -5.64 6.90 3.49
C PRO A 237 -6.97 6.19 3.22
N GLY A 238 -7.90 6.23 4.17
CA GLY A 238 -9.24 5.65 4.01
C GLY A 238 -9.26 4.11 3.89
N GLN A 239 -8.13 3.44 4.10
CA GLN A 239 -7.98 1.98 3.99
C GLN A 239 -7.61 1.38 5.35
N PRO A 240 -8.57 1.27 6.30
CA PRO A 240 -8.29 0.81 7.66
C PRO A 240 -7.79 -0.64 7.73
N LEU A 241 -8.11 -1.45 6.71
CA LEU A 241 -7.67 -2.84 6.58
C LEU A 241 -6.22 -2.97 6.10
N VAL A 242 -5.63 -1.90 5.56
CA VAL A 242 -4.20 -1.90 5.21
C VAL A 242 -3.39 -1.77 6.51
N PRO A 243 -2.38 -2.64 6.70
CA PRO A 243 -1.52 -2.60 7.89
C PRO A 243 -0.92 -1.22 8.12
N LEU A 244 -0.73 -0.87 9.39
CA LEU A 244 0.12 0.23 9.78
C LEU A 244 1.57 -0.12 9.43
N VAL A 245 2.35 0.84 8.96
CA VAL A 245 3.79 0.66 8.71
C VAL A 245 4.59 1.70 9.48
N LEU A 246 5.86 1.40 9.71
CA LEU A 246 6.80 2.41 10.20
C LEU A 246 7.22 3.32 9.05
N ALA A 247 7.34 4.61 9.35
CA ALA A 247 7.81 5.63 8.41
C ALA A 247 8.42 6.81 9.17
N ALA A 248 9.17 7.65 8.47
CA ALA A 248 9.68 8.90 9.01
C ALA A 248 10.46 8.73 10.33
N GLY A 249 11.32 7.70 10.37
CA GLY A 249 12.25 7.47 11.47
C GLY A 249 13.10 8.69 11.83
N GLN A 250 13.53 8.76 13.08
CA GLN A 250 14.44 9.77 13.56
C GLN A 250 15.42 9.14 14.55
N VAL A 251 16.70 9.53 14.42
CA VAL A 251 17.77 9.27 15.37
C VAL A 251 18.35 10.63 15.78
N SER A 252 18.30 10.92 17.07
CA SER A 252 18.95 12.08 17.69
C SER A 252 20.10 11.58 18.55
N LEU A 253 21.32 12.03 18.25
CA LEU A 253 22.55 11.58 18.90
C LEU A 253 23.10 12.72 19.77
N ASP A 254 23.44 12.46 21.03
CA ASP A 254 24.08 13.48 21.88
C ASP A 254 25.51 13.73 21.39
N ALA A 255 25.69 14.79 20.61
CA ALA A 255 26.96 15.10 19.99
C ALA A 255 28.09 15.37 21.00
N PRO A 256 27.92 16.22 22.03
CA PRO A 256 28.99 16.43 23.02
C PRO A 256 29.35 15.17 23.80
N ASP A 257 28.37 14.35 24.21
CA ASP A 257 28.66 13.12 24.94
C ASP A 257 29.36 12.08 24.05
N LEU A 258 28.85 11.83 22.84
CA LEU A 258 29.45 10.87 21.92
C LEU A 258 30.83 11.31 21.43
N ALA A 259 31.09 12.61 21.30
CA ALA A 259 32.42 13.13 21.03
C ALA A 259 33.39 12.84 22.18
N ALA A 260 32.93 12.99 23.43
CA ALA A 260 33.72 12.67 24.61
C ALA A 260 34.02 11.16 24.69
N ILE A 261 33.03 10.31 24.45
CA ILE A 261 33.20 8.83 24.38
C ILE A 261 34.24 8.47 23.31
N SER A 262 34.08 9.00 22.10
CA SER A 262 34.98 8.71 20.97
C SER A 262 36.43 9.10 21.26
N ALA A 263 36.65 10.23 21.94
CA ALA A 263 37.99 10.74 22.23
C ALA A 263 38.65 10.12 23.47
N SER A 264 37.87 9.72 24.48
CA SER A 264 38.40 9.33 25.79
C SER A 264 38.51 7.82 26.02
N ARG A 265 37.76 7.01 25.26
CA ARG A 265 37.72 5.55 25.45
C ARG A 265 38.57 4.83 24.39
N PRO A 266 39.30 3.75 24.75
CA PRO A 266 40.12 2.99 23.81
C PRO A 266 39.35 2.49 22.57
N ASP A 267 38.10 2.07 22.75
CA ASP A 267 37.21 1.58 21.68
C ASP A 267 36.05 2.55 21.39
N GLY A 268 36.24 3.85 21.68
CA GLY A 268 35.17 4.85 21.65
C GLY A 268 34.43 4.95 20.31
N ALA A 269 35.11 4.78 19.18
CA ALA A 269 34.47 4.74 17.86
C ALA A 269 33.51 3.55 17.70
N ALA A 270 33.89 2.37 18.20
CA ALA A 270 33.03 1.19 18.16
C ALA A 270 31.83 1.35 19.10
N GLU A 271 32.01 1.97 20.26
CA GLU A 271 30.92 2.29 21.19
C GLU A 271 29.92 3.28 20.59
N VAL A 272 30.40 4.37 19.97
CA VAL A 272 29.52 5.35 19.29
C VAL A 272 28.77 4.68 18.14
N ARG A 273 29.43 3.84 17.33
CA ARG A 273 28.74 3.07 16.29
C ARG A 273 27.66 2.16 16.87
N ALA A 274 27.94 1.49 17.99
CA ALA A 274 26.98 0.62 18.67
C ALA A 274 25.75 1.39 19.16
N ILE A 275 25.93 2.62 19.66
CA ILE A 275 24.82 3.51 20.04
C ILE A 275 23.98 3.86 18.81
N ILE A 276 24.60 4.25 17.69
CA ILE A 276 23.85 4.53 16.44
C ILE A 276 23.07 3.28 15.98
N MET A 277 23.67 2.09 16.09
CA MET A 277 23.01 0.83 15.77
C MET A 277 21.84 0.52 16.72
N HIS A 278 21.98 0.80 18.01
CA HIS A 278 20.89 0.67 18.99
C HIS A 278 19.70 1.56 18.59
N GLU A 279 19.95 2.84 18.30
CA GLU A 279 18.89 3.77 17.89
C GLU A 279 18.26 3.38 16.55
N LEU A 280 19.05 2.87 15.59
CA LEU A 280 18.52 2.31 14.35
C LEU A 280 17.67 1.06 14.60
N GLY A 281 17.98 0.27 15.63
CA GLY A 281 17.14 -0.83 16.09
C GLY A 281 15.75 -0.34 16.47
N HIS A 282 15.68 0.73 17.27
CA HIS A 282 14.42 1.39 17.60
C HIS A 282 13.70 1.98 16.39
N VAL A 283 14.42 2.65 15.48
CA VAL A 283 13.84 3.13 14.22
C VAL A 283 13.15 1.99 13.48
N LEU A 284 13.80 0.83 13.37
CA LEU A 284 13.28 -0.32 12.63
C LEU A 284 12.16 -1.08 13.35
N GLY A 285 11.92 -0.80 14.64
CA GLY A 285 10.81 -1.38 15.41
C GLY A 285 11.22 -2.35 16.51
N LEU A 286 12.51 -2.41 16.90
CA LEU A 286 12.93 -3.13 18.10
C LEU A 286 12.65 -2.32 19.37
N GLY A 287 12.20 -3.00 20.41
CA GLY A 287 12.13 -2.49 21.77
C GLY A 287 13.34 -2.89 22.59
N HIS A 288 13.45 -2.34 23.80
CA HIS A 288 14.46 -2.80 24.77
C HIS A 288 14.17 -4.23 25.23
N VAL A 289 15.24 -4.96 25.53
CA VAL A 289 15.20 -6.28 26.17
C VAL A 289 15.88 -6.23 27.53
N ASN A 290 15.64 -7.25 28.35
CA ASN A 290 16.29 -7.41 29.65
C ASN A 290 17.59 -8.25 29.59
N ASP A 291 17.95 -8.77 28.42
CA ASP A 291 19.14 -9.60 28.23
C ASP A 291 20.37 -8.70 27.96
N PRO A 292 21.34 -8.62 28.89
CA PRO A 292 22.49 -7.73 28.78
C PRO A 292 23.50 -8.15 27.70
N THR A 293 23.30 -9.31 27.07
CA THR A 293 24.12 -9.76 25.94
C THR A 293 23.62 -9.23 24.60
N GLN A 294 22.46 -8.57 24.57
CA GLN A 294 21.89 -7.95 23.38
C GLN A 294 22.25 -6.47 23.31
N LEU A 295 22.43 -5.95 22.10
CA LEU A 295 22.66 -4.54 21.87
C LEU A 295 21.42 -3.72 22.29
N MET A 296 20.21 -4.28 22.14
CA MET A 296 18.97 -3.63 22.58
C MET A 296 18.72 -3.71 24.10
N PHE A 297 19.72 -4.08 24.92
CA PHE A 297 19.63 -3.88 26.37
C PHE A 297 19.74 -2.38 26.70
N ALA A 298 18.81 -1.86 27.50
CA ALA A 298 18.69 -0.42 27.77
C ALA A 298 19.96 0.20 28.39
N GLU A 299 20.68 -0.54 29.21
CA GLU A 299 21.95 -0.12 29.84
C GLU A 299 23.14 -0.84 29.20
N ASN A 300 23.26 -0.81 27.87
CA ASN A 300 24.23 -1.58 27.09
C ASN A 300 25.59 -1.77 27.82
N ARG A 301 25.97 -3.04 28.04
CA ARG A 301 27.14 -3.43 28.84
C ARG A 301 28.38 -3.71 27.98
N GLY A 302 28.59 -2.88 26.95
CA GLY A 302 29.74 -2.99 26.03
C GLY A 302 29.52 -3.92 24.83
N VAL A 303 28.28 -4.25 24.49
CA VAL A 303 27.94 -4.92 23.23
C VAL A 303 28.13 -3.89 22.11
N THR A 304 28.92 -4.24 21.08
CA THR A 304 29.33 -3.31 20.01
C THR A 304 28.76 -3.64 18.64
N ASP A 305 27.97 -4.72 18.54
CA ASP A 305 27.33 -5.18 17.31
C ASP A 305 25.99 -5.84 17.67
N TYR A 306 25.06 -5.94 16.71
CA TYR A 306 23.80 -6.65 16.90
C TYR A 306 24.08 -8.09 17.32
N ALA A 307 23.53 -8.52 18.45
CA ALA A 307 23.67 -9.88 18.93
C ALA A 307 22.60 -10.80 18.33
N ALA A 308 22.53 -12.04 18.82
CA ALA A 308 21.67 -13.07 18.23
C ALA A 308 20.18 -12.73 18.30
N GLY A 309 19.71 -12.14 19.41
CA GLY A 309 18.34 -11.65 19.57
C GLY A 309 18.05 -10.47 18.67
N ASP A 310 18.90 -9.44 18.70
CA ASP A 310 18.74 -8.24 17.86
C ASP A 310 18.63 -8.61 16.37
N ARG A 311 19.53 -9.47 15.87
CA ARG A 311 19.50 -9.95 14.49
C ARG A 311 18.24 -10.75 14.17
N ALA A 312 17.74 -11.57 15.09
CA ALA A 312 16.50 -12.32 14.89
C ALA A 312 15.28 -11.39 14.80
N GLY A 313 15.21 -10.36 15.65
CA GLY A 313 14.16 -9.35 15.60
C GLY A 313 14.22 -8.49 14.33
N LEU A 314 15.42 -8.03 13.94
CA LEU A 314 15.61 -7.26 12.71
C LEU A 314 15.25 -8.08 11.45
N ALA A 315 15.63 -9.36 11.41
CA ALA A 315 15.27 -10.24 10.31
C ALA A 315 13.75 -10.46 10.23
N LEU A 316 13.06 -10.58 11.38
CA LEU A 316 11.60 -10.66 11.43
C LEU A 316 10.96 -9.38 10.90
N LEU A 317 11.45 -8.21 11.31
CA LEU A 317 10.97 -6.89 10.84
C LEU A 317 11.15 -6.72 9.33
N GLY A 318 12.30 -7.12 8.78
CA GLY A 318 12.55 -7.08 7.34
C GLY A 318 11.76 -8.12 6.53
N SER A 319 11.12 -9.10 7.20
CA SER A 319 10.26 -10.11 6.57
C SER A 319 8.79 -9.69 6.48
N ALA A 320 8.46 -8.45 6.85
CA ALA A 320 7.10 -7.93 6.78
C ALA A 320 6.51 -8.00 5.36
N PRO A 321 5.17 -8.12 5.22
CA PRO A 321 4.55 -8.10 3.89
C PRO A 321 4.69 -6.72 3.26
N CYS A 322 4.79 -6.69 1.92
CA CYS A 322 4.80 -5.43 1.19
C CYS A 322 3.46 -4.69 1.25
N VAL A 323 3.52 -3.36 1.22
CA VAL A 323 2.34 -2.49 1.34
C VAL A 323 2.26 -1.54 0.13
N PRO A 324 1.85 -2.01 -1.05
CA PRO A 324 1.79 -1.19 -2.27
C PRO A 324 0.75 -0.05 -2.19
N GLN A 325 -0.20 -0.12 -1.25
CA GLN A 325 -1.21 0.93 -1.03
C GLN A 325 -0.68 2.14 -0.26
N LEU A 326 0.53 2.05 0.30
CA LEU A 326 1.23 3.11 1.03
C LEU A 326 1.85 4.15 0.10
#